data_AF-A0A1R0XV85-F1
#
_entry.id   AF-A0A1R0XV85-F1
#
_cell.length_a   1.000
_cell.length_b   1.000
_cell.length_c   1.000
_cell.angle_alpha   90.00
_cell.angle_beta   90.00
_cell.angle_gamma   90.00
#
_symmetry.space_group_name_H-M   'P 1'
#
loop_
_entity.id
_entity.type
_entity.pdbx_description
1 polymer ?
#
loop_
_entity_poly.entity_id
_entity_poly.type
_entity_poly.pdbx_seq_one_letter_code
_entity_poly.pdbx_strand_id
1 'polypeptide(L)'
;MAFSASVISLEGGGTIELYLDDPAGLFIGSLPVPAANGPEQQLELRTEISGAVGIHDLYLVFKGNTGSELFKLDSWRFIEK
;
A
#
# COMPACT_ATOMS: atom_id res chain seq x y z
N MET A 1 14.21 2.24 -5.57
CA MET A 1 13.04 3.14 -5.64
C MET A 1 12.10 2.66 -4.57
N ALA A 2 11.40 3.58 -3.93
CA ALA A 2 10.47 3.20 -2.88
C ALA A 2 9.06 3.69 -3.20
N PHE A 3 8.08 2.98 -2.66
CA PHE A 3 6.70 3.43 -2.58
C PHE A 3 6.44 3.92 -1.15
N SER A 4 5.82 5.09 -1.01
CA SER A 4 5.44 5.68 0.27
C SER A 4 3.95 5.97 0.28
N ALA A 5 3.26 5.63 1.37
CA ALA A 5 1.85 5.96 1.56
C ALA A 5 1.58 6.57 2.94
N SER A 6 0.70 7.56 2.95
CA SER A 6 0.08 8.14 4.14
C SER A 6 -1.23 7.39 4.37
N VAL A 7 -1.35 6.71 5.50
CA VAL A 7 -2.53 5.89 5.83
C VAL A 7 -3.02 6.18 7.24
N ILE A 8 -4.32 6.02 7.47
CA ILE A 8 -4.88 5.94 8.82
C ILE A 8 -5.13 4.46 9.09
N SER A 9 -4.37 3.91 10.04
CA SER A 9 -4.52 2.48 10.41
C SER A 9 -5.81 2.27 11.19
N LEU A 10 -6.51 1.17 10.90
CA LEU A 10 -7.72 0.73 11.59
C LEU A 10 -7.51 -0.67 12.19
N GLU A 11 -8.52 -1.22 12.84
CA GLU A 11 -8.48 -2.52 13.52
C GLU A 11 -8.08 -3.70 12.63
N GLY A 12 -8.40 -3.67 11.34
CA GLY A 12 -8.10 -4.76 10.41
C GLY A 12 -6.64 -4.79 9.97
N GLY A 13 -5.97 -3.62 9.94
CA GLY A 13 -4.68 -3.48 9.25
C GLY A 13 -4.73 -4.01 7.82
N GLY A 14 -3.60 -4.43 7.27
CA GLY A 14 -3.59 -5.18 6.01
C GLY A 14 -2.32 -5.00 5.22
N THR A 15 -2.46 -5.05 3.90
CA THR A 15 -1.36 -4.86 2.96
C THR A 15 -1.86 -4.16 1.71
N ILE A 16 -1.06 -3.23 1.20
CA ILE A 16 -1.23 -2.66 -0.13
C ILE A 16 -0.24 -3.38 -1.04
N GLU A 17 -0.72 -4.26 -1.90
CA GLU A 17 0.09 -4.85 -2.96
C GLU A 17 0.07 -3.96 -4.20
N LEU A 18 1.21 -3.90 -4.89
CA LEU A 18 1.43 -3.04 -6.04
C LEU A 18 1.61 -3.91 -7.28
N TYR A 19 0.71 -3.73 -8.25
CA TYR A 19 0.76 -4.41 -9.54
C TYR A 19 0.77 -3.40 -10.69
N LEU A 20 1.40 -3.77 -11.80
CA LEU A 20 1.34 -3.01 -13.04
C LEU A 20 0.38 -3.66 -14.03
N ASP A 21 -0.33 -2.82 -14.77
CA ASP A 21 -1.21 -3.11 -15.91
C ASP A 21 -2.50 -3.90 -15.58
N ASP A 22 -2.51 -4.75 -14.56
CA ASP A 22 -3.65 -5.54 -14.11
C ASP A 22 -3.62 -5.76 -12.58
N PRO A 23 -4.76 -5.88 -11.87
CA PRO A 23 -4.79 -6.19 -10.43
C PRO A 23 -4.10 -7.52 -10.03
N ALA A 24 -3.88 -8.43 -10.98
CA ALA A 24 -3.09 -9.65 -10.84
C ALA A 24 -1.92 -9.69 -11.85
N GLY A 25 -1.47 -8.52 -12.31
CA GLY A 25 -0.41 -8.34 -13.29
C GLY A 25 1.00 -8.49 -12.72
N LEU A 26 1.93 -7.64 -13.17
CA LEU A 26 3.30 -7.69 -12.67
C LEU A 26 3.39 -7.12 -11.25
N PHE A 27 3.67 -7.98 -10.27
CA PHE A 27 3.92 -7.56 -8.89
C PHE A 27 5.25 -6.78 -8.78
N ILE A 28 5.19 -5.59 -8.18
CA ILE A 28 6.37 -4.71 -8.02
C ILE A 28 6.74 -4.42 -6.56
N GLY A 29 5.88 -4.79 -5.60
CA GLY A 29 6.14 -4.63 -4.17
C GLY A 29 4.87 -4.67 -3.33
N SER A 30 5.05 -4.66 -2.01
CA SER A 30 3.94 -4.70 -1.05
C SER A 30 4.25 -3.85 0.18
N LEU A 31 3.29 -3.05 0.63
CA LEU A 31 3.39 -2.22 1.81
C LEU A 31 2.49 -2.77 2.93
N PRO A 32 3.06 -3.38 3.99
CA PRO A 32 2.30 -3.80 5.15
C PRO A 32 1.74 -2.58 5.89
N VAL A 33 0.46 -2.61 6.25
CA VAL A 33 -0.20 -1.60 7.07
C VAL A 33 -0.55 -2.26 8.42
N PRO A 34 0.04 -1.82 9.54
CA PRO A 34 -0.25 -2.43 10.83
C PRO A 34 -1.70 -2.14 11.25
N ALA A 35 -2.29 -3.05 12.02
CA ALA A 35 -3.55 -2.76 12.71
C ALA A 35 -3.32 -1.70 13.79
N ALA A 36 -4.32 -0.85 14.02
CA ALA A 36 -4.29 0.13 15.08
C ALA A 36 -4.36 -0.56 16.46
N ASN A 37 -3.39 -0.25 17.32
CA ASN A 37 -3.35 -0.70 18.72
C ASN A 37 -3.72 0.44 19.67
N GLY A 38 -4.82 1.14 19.36
CA GLY A 38 -5.23 2.36 20.07
C GLY A 38 -6.06 3.28 19.17
N PRO A 39 -6.13 4.58 19.48
CA PRO A 39 -6.83 5.55 18.63
C PRO A 39 -6.31 5.53 17.19
N GLU A 40 -7.18 5.88 16.24
CA GLU A 40 -6.81 6.06 14.83
C GLU A 40 -5.59 6.98 14.71
N GLN A 41 -4.55 6.50 14.03
CA GLN A 41 -3.30 7.23 13.84
C GLN A 41 -2.92 7.26 12.37
N GLN A 42 -2.52 8.44 11.91
CA GLN A 42 -1.96 8.63 10.58
C GLN A 42 -0.48 8.25 10.59
N LEU A 43 -0.08 7.39 9.64
CA LEU A 43 1.27 6.85 9.49
C LEU A 43 1.76 7.08 8.07
N GLU A 44 3.01 7.52 7.91
CA GLU A 44 3.73 7.44 6.64
C GLU A 44 4.55 6.15 6.62
N LEU A 45 4.18 5.22 5.74
CA LEU A 45 4.80 3.91 5.60
C LEU A 45 5.54 3.81 4.27
N ARG A 46 6.60 3.01 4.22
CA ARG A 46 7.46 2.85 3.02
C ARG A 46 7.84 1.40 2.77
N THR A 47 7.96 1.04 1.50
CA THR A 47 8.53 -0.22 1.02
C THR A 47 9.41 0.01 -0.20
N GLU A 48 10.45 -0.81 -0.36
CA GLU A 48 11.17 -0.88 -1.63
C GLU A 48 10.28 -1.51 -2.71
N ILE A 49 10.49 -1.06 -3.95
CA ILE A 49 9.84 -1.60 -5.14
C ILE A 49 10.86 -1.90 -6.25
N SER A 50 10.49 -2.78 -7.17
CA SER A 50 11.31 -3.16 -8.32
C SER A 50 10.47 -3.35 -9.58
N GLY A 51 11.02 -3.05 -10.76
CA GLY A 51 10.35 -3.32 -12.05
C GLY A 51 9.41 -2.21 -12.56
N ALA A 52 9.25 -1.10 -11.83
CA ALA A 52 8.46 0.04 -12.28
C ALA A 52 9.26 0.94 -13.24
N VAL A 53 9.28 0.57 -14.53
CA VAL A 53 9.99 1.32 -15.59
C VAL A 53 9.05 1.54 -16.77
N GLY A 54 9.00 2.76 -17.31
CA GLY A 54 8.14 3.09 -18.45
C GLY A 54 6.79 3.68 -18.01
N ILE A 55 5.78 3.54 -18.88
CA ILE A 55 4.42 4.03 -18.64
C ILE A 55 3.52 2.82 -18.43
N HIS A 56 2.92 2.75 -17.24
CA HIS A 56 2.07 1.65 -16.80
C HIS A 56 0.92 2.19 -15.96
N ASP A 57 -0.21 1.49 -15.98
CA ASP A 57 -1.25 1.69 -14.98
C ASP A 57 -0.83 1.02 -13.67
N LEU A 58 -0.92 1.74 -12.56
CA LEU A 58 -0.60 1.22 -11.23
C LEU A 58 -1.88 0.77 -10.52
N TYR A 59 -1.90 -0.48 -10.09
CA TYR A 59 -2.97 -1.06 -9.28
C TYR A 59 -2.51 -1.20 -7.83
N LEU A 60 -3.27 -0.58 -6.92
CA LEU A 60 -3.15 -0.71 -5.47
C LEU A 60 -4.18 -1.74 -5.01
N VAL A 61 -3.74 -2.96 -4.71
CA VAL A 61 -4.62 -4.05 -4.29
C VAL A 61 -4.58 -4.18 -2.78
N PHE A 62 -5.70 -3.89 -2.13
CA PHE A 62 -5.83 -3.95 -0.68
C PHE A 62 -6.20 -5.36 -0.22
N LYS A 63 -5.36 -5.94 0.65
CA LYS A 63 -5.58 -7.26 1.24
C LYS A 63 -5.65 -7.19 2.76
N GLY A 64 -6.51 -8.02 3.33
CA GLY A 64 -6.67 -8.17 4.78
C GLY A 64 -7.84 -9.09 5.12
N ASN A 65 -8.20 -9.15 6.39
CA ASN A 65 -9.27 -10.01 6.88
C ASN A 65 -10.64 -9.50 6.42
N THR A 66 -11.50 -10.40 5.96
CA THR A 66 -12.88 -10.08 5.59
C THR A 66 -13.68 -9.66 6.83
N GLY A 67 -14.50 -8.61 6.70
CA GLY A 67 -15.39 -8.16 7.77
C GLY A 67 -14.79 -7.13 8.73
N SER A 68 -13.56 -6.66 8.49
CA SER A 68 -12.93 -5.58 9.25
C SER A 68 -12.50 -4.45 8.31
N GLU A 69 -12.61 -3.21 8.80
CA GLU A 69 -12.04 -2.07 8.07
C GLU A 69 -10.51 -2.14 8.15
N LEU A 70 -9.85 -2.15 6.99
CA LEU A 70 -8.41 -2.37 6.89
C LEU A 70 -7.62 -1.13 7.34
N PHE A 71 -7.78 -0.05 6.58
CA PHE A 71 -7.14 1.24 6.75
C PHE A 71 -7.78 2.26 5.80
N LYS A 72 -7.54 3.55 6.02
CA LYS A 72 -7.86 4.63 5.07
C LYS A 72 -6.57 5.04 4.36
N LEU A 73 -6.60 5.18 3.03
CA LEU A 73 -5.48 5.71 2.25
C LEU A 73 -5.70 7.20 2.00
N ASP A 74 -4.76 8.03 2.46
CA ASP A 74 -4.80 9.49 2.30
C ASP A 74 -4.04 9.92 1.05
N SER A 75 -2.78 9.49 0.91
CA SER A 75 -1.94 9.82 -0.24
C SER A 75 -0.85 8.80 -0.46
N TRP A 76 -0.26 8.81 -1.65
CA TRP A 76 0.88 7.97 -2.00
C TRP A 76 1.83 8.68 -2.97
N ARG A 77 3.07 8.21 -3.02
CA ARG A 77 4.10 8.66 -3.98
C ARG A 77 5.14 7.58 -4.22
N PHE A 78 5.74 7.59 -5.40
CA PHE A 78 7.04 6.98 -5.62
C PHE A 78 8.16 7.93 -5.16
N ILE A 79 9.25 7.35 -4.67
CA ILE A 79 10.47 8.04 -4.30
C ILE A 79 11.58 7.49 -5.20
N GLU A 80 12.10 8.36 -6.05
CA GLU A 80 13.25 8.08 -6.91
C GLU A 80 14.57 8.12 -6.13
N LYS A 81 15.57 7.49 -6.75
CA LYS A 81 17.01 7.77 -6.62
C LYS A 81 17.42 9.07 -5.93
#